data_AF-A0A2R5EY03-F1
#
_entry.id   AF-A0A2R5EY03-F1
#
_cell.length_a   1.000
_cell.length_b   1.000
_cell.length_c   1.000
_cell.angle_alpha   90.00
_cell.angle_beta   90.00
_cell.angle_gamma   90.00
#
_symmetry.space_group_name_H-M   'P 1'
#
loop_
_entity.id
_entity.type
_entity.pdbx_description
1 polymer ?
#
loop_
_entity_poly.entity_id
_entity_poly.type
_entity_poly.pdbx_seq_one_letter_code
_entity_poly.pdbx_strand_id
1 'polypeptide(L)' 'MIDRITIALFITIIVILPGILSIIQPEMMYKRSGTYVYPKKPSKTAVKGFKTGGYVSVTIGVFLIVVALLGGFKGT' A
#
# COMPACT_ATOMS: atom_id res chain seq x y z
N MET A 1 15.83 20.72 1.12
CA MET A 1 16.37 19.38 0.81
C MET A 1 15.63 18.37 1.65
N ILE A 2 14.59 17.72 1.11
CA ILE A 2 13.97 16.58 1.80
C ILE A 2 14.97 15.43 1.69
N ASP A 3 15.38 14.86 2.82
CA ASP A 3 16.34 13.77 2.85
C ASP A 3 15.73 12.51 2.21
N ARG A 4 16.55 11.70 1.53
CA ARG A 4 16.15 10.45 0.88
C ARG A 4 15.52 9.49 1.88
N ILE A 5 15.99 9.55 3.13
CA ILE A 5 15.45 8.82 4.27
C ILE A 5 14.01 9.25 4.55
N THR A 6 13.72 10.56 4.52
CA THR A 6 12.37 11.10 4.71
C THR A 6 11.43 10.65 3.59
N ILE A 7 11.90 10.63 2.34
CA ILE A 7 11.11 10.13 1.18
C ILE A 7 10.81 8.63 1.33
N ALA A 8 11.81 7.82 1.69
CA ALA A 8 11.63 6.38 1.90
C ALA A 8 10.65 6.08 3.06
N LEU A 9 10.73 6.84 4.16
CA LEU A 9 9.77 6.76 5.26
C LEU A 9 8.35 7.12 4.80
N PHE A 10 8.20 8.16 4.00
CA PHE A 10 6.91 8.59 3.48
C PHE A 10 6.27 7.53 2.57
N ILE A 11 7.06 6.94 1.67
CA ILE A 11 6.64 5.82 0.81
C ILE A 11 6.24 4.61 1.66
N THR A 12 7.00 4.32 2.72
CA THR A 12 6.69 3.21 3.63
C THR A 12 5.33 3.41 4.31
N ILE A 13 5.07 4.61 4.82
CA ILE A 13 3.83 4.93 5.55
C ILE A 13 2.61 4.96 4.64
N ILE A 14 2.75 5.51 3.43
CA ILE A 14 1.61 5.72 2.52
C ILE A 14 1.33 4.52 1.63
N VAL A 15 2.36 3.76 1.23
CA VAL A 15 2.22 2.71 0.21
C VAL A 15 2.35 1.32 0.83
N ILE A 16 3.38 1.11 1.64
CA ILE A 16 3.69 -0.23 2.17
C ILE A 16 2.76 -0.58 3.33
N LEU A 17 2.60 0.31 4.32
CA LEU A 17 1.74 0.07 5.49
C LEU A 17 0.28 -0.24 5.12
N PRO A 18 -0.38 0.52 4.23
CA PRO A 18 -1.72 0.18 3.74
C PRO A 18 -1.75 -1.11 2.90
N GLY A 19 -0.69 -1.38 2.14
CA GLY A 19 -0.52 -2.64 1.42
C GLY A 19 -0.46 -3.85 2.36
N ILE A 20 0.29 -3.77 3.45
CA ILE A 20 0.37 -4.83 4.48
C ILE A 20 -0.97 -4.99 5.19
N LEU A 21 -1.62 -3.89 5.57
CA LEU A 21 -2.93 -3.91 6.22
C LEU A 21 -4.02 -4.53 5.33
N SER A 22 -3.97 -4.33 4.02
CA SER A 22 -4.90 -4.98 3.07
C SER A 22 -4.64 -6.47 2.86
N ILE A 23 -3.42 -6.97 3.16
CA ILE A 23 -3.10 -8.41 3.15
C ILE A 23 -3.58 -9.10 4.44
N ILE A 24 -3.29 -8.50 5.60
CA ILE A 24 -3.58 -9.09 6.92
C ILE A 24 -5.07 -8.93 7.27
N GLN A 25 -5.64 -7.75 7.03
CA GLN A 25 -7.02 -7.42 7.36
C GLN A 25 -7.79 -6.84 6.14
N PRO A 26 -7.93 -7.62 5.06
CA PRO A 26 -8.67 -7.21 3.87
C PRO A 26 -10.12 -6.82 4.19
N GLU A 27 -10.73 -7.45 5.21
CA GLU A 27 -12.10 -7.14 5.63
C GLU A 27 -12.25 -5.75 6.25
N MET A 28 -11.24 -5.28 7.01
CA MET A 28 -11.24 -3.92 7.54
C MET A 28 -11.00 -2.90 6.43
N MET A 29 -10.10 -3.19 5.49
CA MET A 29 -9.84 -2.34 4.34
C MET A 29 -11.07 -2.23 3.43
N TYR A 30 -11.76 -3.34 3.18
CA TYR A 30 -13.01 -3.38 2.42
C TYR A 30 -14.13 -2.55 3.07
N LYS A 31 -14.22 -2.54 4.41
CA LYS A 31 -15.17 -1.68 5.14
C LYS A 31 -14.77 -0.20 5.08
N ARG A 32 -13.47 0.11 5.06
CA ARG A 32 -12.94 1.48 4.99
C ARG A 32 -12.93 2.07 3.58
N SER A 33 -12.91 1.25 2.54
CA SER A 33 -12.87 1.71 1.14
C SER A 33 -14.17 2.30 0.62
N GLY A 34 -15.19 2.48 1.48
CA GLY A 34 -16.47 3.14 1.15
C GLY A 34 -17.31 2.43 0.08
N THR A 35 -16.83 1.29 -0.42
CA THR A 35 -17.36 0.64 -1.62
C THR A 35 -18.64 -0.15 -1.33
N TYR A 36 -18.98 -0.36 -0.06
CA TYR A 36 -20.23 -1.00 0.36
C TYR A 36 -20.86 -0.28 1.54
N VAL A 37 -21.90 0.49 1.23
CA VAL A 37 -22.86 1.13 2.16
C VAL A 37 -23.74 0.09 2.89
N TYR A 38 -23.60 -1.21 2.59
CA TYR A 38 -24.42 -2.28 3.16
C TYR A 38 -23.60 -3.31 3.96
N PRO A 39 -24.12 -3.81 5.10
CA PRO A 39 -23.42 -4.69 6.04
C PRO A 39 -23.33 -6.15 5.55
N LYS A 40 -23.11 -6.38 4.26
CA LYS A 40 -22.84 -7.73 3.73
C LYS A 40 -21.36 -8.05 3.92
N LYS A 41 -21.08 -9.22 4.51
CA LYS A 41 -19.71 -9.76 4.60
C LYS A 41 -19.08 -9.76 3.20
N PRO A 42 -17.80 -9.37 3.06
CA PRO A 42 -17.13 -9.34 1.77
C PRO A 42 -17.14 -10.74 1.13
N SER A 43 -17.38 -10.80 -0.18
CA SER A 43 -17.33 -12.06 -0.91
C SER A 43 -15.88 -12.59 -0.93
N LYS A 44 -15.71 -13.91 -1.02
CA LYS A 44 -14.36 -14.53 -1.10
C LYS A 44 -13.54 -13.94 -2.25
N THR A 45 -14.19 -13.59 -3.36
CA THR A 45 -13.56 -12.94 -4.51
C THR A 45 -13.08 -11.53 -4.20
N ALA A 46 -13.88 -10.73 -3.50
CA ALA A 46 -13.50 -9.38 -3.09
C ALA A 46 -12.31 -9.39 -2.11
N VAL A 47 -12.33 -10.30 -1.12
CA VAL A 47 -11.22 -10.49 -0.18
C VAL A 47 -9.93 -10.86 -0.91
N LYS A 48 -10.02 -11.76 -1.92
CA LYS A 48 -8.87 -12.13 -2.74
C LYS A 48 -8.34 -10.94 -3.55
N GLY A 49 -9.23 -10.12 -4.12
CA GLY A 49 -8.87 -8.89 -4.82
C GLY A 49 -8.12 -7.89 -3.95
N PHE A 50 -8.58 -7.66 -2.72
CA PHE A 50 -7.88 -6.77 -1.76
C PHE A 50 -6.53 -7.32 -1.33
N LYS A 51 -6.41 -8.65 -1.10
CA LYS A 51 -5.11 -9.27 -0.81
C LYS A 51 -4.14 -9.11 -1.98
N THR A 52 -4.57 -9.42 -3.21
CA THR A 52 -3.75 -9.25 -4.41
C THR A 52 -3.34 -7.80 -4.62
N GLY A 53 -4.26 -6.85 -4.46
CA GLY A 53 -3.97 -5.42 -4.51
C GLY A 53 -2.95 -4.99 -3.45
N GLY A 54 -3.05 -5.55 -2.23
CA GLY A 54 -2.08 -5.32 -1.17
C GLY A 54 -0.67 -5.82 -1.53
N TYR A 55 -0.53 -7.03 -2.08
CA TYR A 55 0.77 -7.54 -2.54
C TYR A 55 1.38 -6.67 -3.64
N VAL A 56 0.56 -6.20 -4.60
CA VAL A 56 1.01 -5.30 -5.65
C VAL A 56 1.47 -3.95 -5.06
N SER A 57 0.69 -3.38 -4.14
CA SER A 57 1.04 -2.12 -3.46
C SER A 57 2.36 -2.23 -2.69
N VAL A 58 2.56 -3.31 -1.93
CA VAL A 58 3.83 -3.54 -1.21
C VAL A 58 4.99 -3.68 -2.19
N THR A 59 4.81 -4.41 -3.28
CA THR A 59 5.85 -4.61 -4.30
C THR A 59 6.27 -3.29 -4.94
N ILE A 60 5.29 -2.45 -5.32
CA ILE A 60 5.55 -1.11 -5.88
C ILE A 60 6.22 -0.21 -4.84
N GLY A 61 5.76 -0.23 -3.58
CA GLY A 61 6.35 0.55 -2.49
C GLY A 61 7.82 0.19 -2.23
N VAL A 62 8.14 -1.10 -2.19
CA VAL A 62 9.52 -1.57 -2.04
C VAL A 62 10.38 -1.14 -3.24
N PHE A 63 9.85 -1.27 -4.46
CA PHE A 63 10.55 -0.80 -5.67
C PHE A 63 10.85 0.70 -5.62
N LEU A 64 9.89 1.52 -5.19
CA LEU A 64 10.06 2.97 -5.04
C LEU A 64 11.10 3.33 -3.97
N ILE A 65 11.17 2.59 -2.87
CA ILE A 65 12.21 2.77 -1.84
C ILE A 65 13.60 2.47 -2.43
N VAL A 66 13.72 1.37 -3.18
CA VAL A 66 14.99 1.01 -3.83
C VAL A 66 15.43 2.11 -4.79
N VAL A 67 14.53 2.64 -5.61
CA VAL A 67 14.81 3.77 -6.52
C VAL A 67 15.19 5.05 -5.76
N ALA A 68 14.49 5.36 -4.67
CA ALA A 68 14.78 6.53 -3.83
C ALA A 68 16.17 6.44 -3.16
N LEU A 69 16.57 5.24 -2.72
CA LEU A 69 17.86 4.99 -2.05
C LEU A 69 19.04 4.90 -3.03
N LEU A 70 18.87 4.27 -4.20
CA LEU A 70 19.91 4.13 -5.23
C LEU A 70 20.24 5.45 -5.95
N GLY A 71 19.60 6.56 -5.58
CA GLY A 71 19.91 7.89 -6.09
C GLY A 71 19.03 8.34 -7.25
N GLY A 72 17.85 7.76 -7.45
CA GLY A 72 16.89 8.15 -8.48
C GLY A 72 16.38 9.59 -8.39
N PHE A 73 16.61 10.28 -7.27
CA PHE A 73 16.42 11.73 -7.12
C PHE A 73 17.75 12.49 -7.09
N LYS A 74 18.70 12.12 -7.95
CA LYS A 74 19.81 12.99 -8.34
C LYS A 74 19.33 13.89 -9.47
N GLY A 75 18.31 14.70 -9.17
CA GLY A 75 17.68 15.64 -10.07
C GLY A 75 17.19 16.81 -9.24
N THR A 76 17.99 17.89 -9.29
CA THR A 76 17.88 19.20 -8.61
C THR A 76 18.06 19.23 -7.09
#